data_AF-A0AAD7RV01-F1
#
_entry.id   AF-A0AAD7RV01-F1
#
_cell.length_a   1.000
_cell.length_b   1.000
_cell.length_c   1.000
_cell.angle_alpha   90.00
_cell.angle_beta   90.00
_cell.angle_gamma   90.00
#
_symmetry.space_group_name_H-M   'P 1'
#
loop_
_entity.id
_entity.type
_entity.pdbx_description
1 polymer ?
#
loop_
_entity_poly.entity_id
_entity_poly.type
_entity_poly.pdbx_seq_one_letter_code
_entity_poly.pdbx_strand_id
1 'polypeptide(L)'
;MEGDHGARGGADNQIMQMPHGPVGMQDKLDSSSHTPSTIIESLPKSVKRRVNTLKQLQVKCAHIEAKFYEEVHELERKYAVLYQPLFDKRREVVSGAVEPTDEECDWHSDRDDEEELAEELKKS
;
A
#
# COMPACT_ATOMS: atom_id res chain seq x y z
N MET A 1 8.29 -44.73 -20.94
CA MET A 1 7.29 -44.68 -19.85
C MET A 1 7.86 -43.77 -18.79
N GLU A 2 7.61 -42.47 -18.92
CA GLU A 2 7.95 -41.51 -17.87
C GLU A 2 6.66 -41.23 -17.09
N GLY A 3 6.75 -41.45 -15.78
CA GLY A 3 5.66 -41.28 -14.84
C GLY A 3 5.52 -39.83 -14.41
N ASP A 4 4.27 -39.40 -14.38
CA ASP A 4 3.73 -38.27 -13.65
C ASP A 4 3.91 -38.46 -12.13
N HIS A 5 4.27 -37.38 -11.43
CA HIS A 5 3.77 -37.06 -10.09
C HIS A 5 4.05 -35.57 -9.81
N GLY A 6 2.98 -34.77 -9.84
CA GLY A 6 3.03 -33.34 -9.54
C GLY A 6 3.15 -32.97 -8.06
N ALA A 7 3.25 -31.66 -7.80
CA ALA A 7 2.52 -30.94 -6.75
C ALA A 7 2.97 -29.48 -6.62
N ARG A 8 1.98 -28.58 -6.52
CA ARG A 8 1.94 -27.30 -5.77
C ARG A 8 2.80 -26.15 -6.34
N GLY A 9 2.26 -24.97 -6.65
CA GLY A 9 1.15 -24.25 -6.03
C GLY A 9 1.72 -23.06 -5.28
N GLY A 10 1.34 -21.84 -5.69
CA GLY A 10 1.69 -20.59 -5.00
C GLY A 10 2.47 -19.62 -5.88
N ALA A 11 1.82 -19.02 -6.88
CA ALA A 11 2.30 -17.75 -7.40
C ALA A 11 1.86 -16.70 -6.38
N ASP A 12 2.76 -16.43 -5.45
CA ASP A 12 2.57 -15.47 -4.38
C ASP A 12 2.22 -14.11 -4.98
N ASN A 13 1.03 -13.65 -4.61
CA ASN A 13 0.48 -12.35 -4.90
C ASN A 13 1.47 -11.29 -4.42
N GLN A 14 2.20 -10.70 -5.37
CA GLN A 14 3.18 -9.66 -5.11
C GLN A 14 2.42 -8.37 -4.80
N ILE A 15 1.87 -8.30 -3.59
CA ILE A 15 1.38 -7.09 -2.95
C ILE A 15 2.52 -6.08 -3.05
N MET A 16 2.22 -4.91 -3.60
CA MET A 16 3.13 -3.76 -3.70
C MET A 16 3.91 -3.62 -2.39
N GLN A 17 5.17 -4.04 -2.40
CA GLN A 17 6.06 -3.80 -1.29
C GLN A 17 6.35 -2.31 -1.29
N MET A 18 5.63 -1.58 -0.44
CA MET A 18 6.10 -0.30 0.06
C MET A 18 7.54 -0.51 0.57
N PRO A 19 8.51 0.32 0.16
CA PRO A 19 9.90 0.11 0.51
C PRO A 19 10.05 0.06 2.03
N HIS A 20 10.54 -1.08 2.52
CA HIS A 20 10.96 -1.25 3.91
C HIS A 20 11.91 -0.10 4.25
N GLY A 21 11.61 0.63 5.33
CA GLY A 21 12.49 1.65 5.87
C GLY A 21 13.91 1.10 6.10
N PRO A 22 14.94 1.95 6.20
CA PRO A 22 16.32 1.53 6.05
C PRO A 22 16.77 0.62 7.22
N VAL A 23 16.71 -0.71 7.02
CA VAL A 23 17.32 -1.76 7.86
C VAL A 23 18.85 -1.78 7.63
N GLY A 24 19.48 -0.62 7.74
CA GLY A 24 20.92 -0.45 7.53
C GLY A 24 21.52 0.68 8.36
N MET A 25 20.72 1.35 9.20
CA MET A 25 21.18 2.45 10.03
C MET A 25 21.42 2.07 11.50
N GLN A 26 21.12 0.84 11.91
CA GLN A 26 21.26 0.42 13.31
C GLN A 26 22.72 0.31 13.76
N ASP A 27 23.61 -0.21 12.90
CA ASP A 27 25.02 -0.46 13.23
C ASP A 27 25.87 0.82 13.35
N LYS A 28 25.38 1.98 12.89
CA LYS A 28 26.10 3.25 13.02
C LYS A 28 25.64 4.11 14.20
N LEU A 29 24.62 3.69 14.95
CA LEU A 29 24.11 4.44 16.10
C LEU A 29 24.85 4.11 17.41
N ASP A 30 25.52 2.96 17.48
CA ASP A 30 26.18 2.46 18.69
C ASP A 30 27.58 3.07 18.93
N SER A 31 28.13 3.83 17.98
CA SER A 31 29.45 4.47 18.10
C SER A 31 29.41 5.89 18.68
N SER A 32 28.22 6.41 19.01
CA SER A 32 28.07 7.69 19.70
C SER A 32 27.74 7.44 21.18
N SER A 33 28.59 7.91 22.09
CA SER A 33 28.39 7.81 23.55
C SER A 33 27.21 8.65 24.07
N HIS A 34 26.29 9.01 23.19
CA HIS A 34 25.16 9.89 23.44
C HIS A 34 23.90 9.19 22.99
N THR A 35 23.40 8.31 23.85
CA THR A 35 22.04 7.79 23.69
C THR A 35 21.06 8.98 23.72
N PRO A 36 19.94 8.91 22.98
CA PRO A 36 18.94 9.98 22.98
C PRO A 36 18.48 10.36 24.40
N SER A 37 18.45 9.39 25.33
CA SER A 37 18.11 9.64 26.74
C SER A 37 19.15 10.52 27.44
N THR A 38 20.44 10.18 27.32
CA THR A 38 21.54 10.98 27.89
C THR A 38 21.61 12.42 27.34
N ILE A 39 21.27 12.61 26.06
CA ILE A 39 21.19 13.96 25.47
C ILE A 39 20.03 14.73 26.12
N ILE A 40 18.82 14.17 26.14
CA ILE A 40 17.65 14.85 26.70
C ILE A 40 17.85 15.19 28.18
N GLU A 41 18.48 14.32 28.95
CA GLU A 41 18.77 14.53 30.38
C GLU A 41 19.76 15.67 30.65
N SER A 42 20.73 15.89 29.77
CA SER A 42 21.71 16.99 29.89
C SER A 42 21.17 18.36 29.44
N LEU A 43 20.00 18.43 28.81
CA LEU A 43 19.44 19.69 28.31
C LEU A 43 18.93 20.62 29.44
N PRO A 44 19.02 21.96 29.25
CA PRO A 44 18.39 22.93 30.14
C PRO A 44 16.88 22.73 30.26
N LYS A 45 16.29 23.10 31.41
CA LYS A 45 14.86 22.93 31.71
C LYS A 45 13.94 23.57 30.66
N SER A 46 14.30 24.75 30.15
CA SER A 46 13.53 25.44 29.10
C SER A 46 13.50 24.64 27.79
N VAL A 47 14.61 23.99 27.42
CA VAL A 47 14.71 23.16 26.23
C VAL A 47 13.91 21.86 26.41
N LYS A 48 14.04 21.19 27.56
CA LYS A 48 13.24 19.98 27.89
C LYS A 48 11.74 20.24 27.77
N ARG A 49 11.25 21.38 28.26
CA ARG A 49 9.83 21.76 28.13
C ARG A 49 9.40 21.88 26.67
N ARG A 50 10.20 22.54 25.82
CA ARG A 50 9.91 22.65 24.38
C ARG A 50 9.88 21.29 23.70
N VAL A 51 10.87 20.43 23.97
CA VAL A 51 10.91 19.07 23.43
C VAL A 51 9.68 18.27 23.86
N ASN A 52 9.26 18.38 25.12
CA ASN A 52 8.05 17.69 25.59
C ASN A 52 6.79 18.21 24.91
N THR A 53 6.65 19.52 24.70
CA THR A 53 5.55 20.08 23.92
C THR A 53 5.56 19.55 22.48
N LEU A 54 6.73 19.50 21.83
CA LEU A 54 6.85 18.95 20.47
C LEU A 54 6.48 17.46 20.42
N LYS A 55 6.87 16.66 21.41
CA LYS A 55 6.46 15.25 21.53
C LYS A 55 4.95 15.11 21.66
N GLN A 56 4.30 15.95 22.47
CA GLN A 56 2.84 15.94 22.60
C GLN A 56 2.15 16.30 21.28
N LEU A 57 2.68 17.28 20.54
CA LEU A 57 2.18 17.61 19.20
C LEU A 57 2.38 16.46 18.22
N GLN A 58 3.54 15.81 18.23
CA GLN A 58 3.83 14.65 17.38
C GLN A 58 2.84 13.51 17.63
N VAL A 59 2.50 13.25 18.90
CA VAL A 59 1.49 12.24 19.25
C VAL A 59 0.14 12.61 18.64
N LYS A 60 -0.28 13.88 18.68
CA LYS A 60 -1.53 14.32 18.03
C LYS A 60 -1.50 14.12 16.52
N CYS A 61 -0.38 14.43 15.87
CA CYS A 61 -0.20 14.15 14.43
C CYS A 61 -0.37 12.66 14.13
N ALA A 62 0.28 11.78 14.91
CA ALA A 62 0.17 10.33 14.73
C ALA A 62 -1.27 9.82 14.88
N HIS A 63 -2.10 10.42 15.73
CA HIS A 63 -3.52 10.05 15.83
C HIS A 63 -4.32 10.44 14.58
N ILE A 64 -3.98 11.57 13.94
CA ILE A 64 -4.62 12.01 12.70
C ILE A 64 -4.16 11.10 11.56
N GLU A 65 -2.87 10.80 11.48
CA GLU A 65 -2.31 9.86 10.49
C GLU A 65 -2.95 8.47 10.63
N ALA A 66 -3.13 7.96 11.85
CA ALA A 66 -3.79 6.67 12.07
C ALA A 66 -5.21 6.63 11.49
N LYS A 67 -6.01 7.70 11.69
CA LYS A 67 -7.36 7.80 11.11
C LYS A 67 -7.32 7.87 9.59
N PHE A 68 -6.38 8.64 9.04
CA PHE A 68 -6.21 8.73 7.59
C PHE A 68 -5.91 7.35 6.98
N TYR A 69 -4.97 6.59 7.57
CA TYR A 69 -4.64 5.26 7.07
C TYR A 69 -5.76 4.25 7.29
N GLU A 70 -6.54 4.38 8.36
CA GLU A 70 -7.76 3.60 8.55
C GLU A 70 -8.74 3.83 7.39
N GLU A 71 -9.07 5.09 7.08
CA GLU A 71 -9.98 5.47 5.99
C GLU A 71 -9.46 5.01 4.61
N VAL A 72 -8.16 5.20 4.33
CA VAL A 72 -7.52 4.68 3.11
C VAL A 72 -7.67 3.17 3.03
N HIS A 73 -7.43 2.46 4.12
CA HIS A 73 -7.55 1.01 4.14
C HIS A 73 -8.99 0.55 3.90
N GLU A 74 -9.99 1.25 4.43
CA GLU A 74 -11.41 0.95 4.13
C GLU A 74 -11.73 1.17 2.66
N LEU A 75 -11.18 2.24 2.07
CA LEU A 75 -11.34 2.56 0.66
C LEU A 75 -10.70 1.48 -0.22
N GLU A 76 -9.47 1.06 0.09
CA GLU A 76 -8.78 -0.03 -0.60
C GLU A 76 -9.61 -1.32 -0.55
N ARG A 77 -10.15 -1.69 0.63
CA ARG A 77 -11.00 -2.87 0.76
C ARG A 77 -12.26 -2.76 -0.12
N LYS A 78 -12.90 -1.58 -0.16
CA LYS A 78 -14.09 -1.35 -0.97
C LYS A 78 -13.81 -1.57 -2.47
N TYR A 79 -12.74 -0.99 -2.99
CA TYR A 79 -12.40 -1.11 -4.41
C TYR A 79 -11.78 -2.46 -4.78
N ALA A 80 -11.07 -3.13 -3.85
CA ALA A 80 -10.56 -4.48 -4.07
C ALA A 80 -11.69 -5.47 -4.40
N VAL A 81 -12.85 -5.35 -3.73
CA VAL A 81 -14.03 -6.17 -4.03
C VAL A 81 -14.57 -5.91 -5.44
N LEU A 82 -14.54 -4.67 -5.91
CA LEU A 82 -14.99 -4.31 -7.26
C LEU A 82 -14.04 -4.84 -8.34
N TYR A 83 -12.73 -4.89 -8.06
CA TYR A 83 -11.75 -5.47 -8.98
C TYR A 83 -11.77 -6.99 -9.02
N GLN A 84 -12.20 -7.65 -7.95
CA GLN A 84 -12.17 -9.11 -7.83
C GLN A 84 -12.85 -9.84 -9.01
N PRO A 85 -14.09 -9.54 -9.42
CA PRO A 85 -14.73 -10.21 -10.56
C PRO A 85 -13.98 -9.97 -11.88
N LEU A 86 -13.39 -8.79 -12.07
CA LEU A 86 -12.57 -8.49 -13.25
C LEU A 86 -11.30 -9.36 -13.27
N PHE A 87 -10.64 -9.52 -12.12
CA PHE A 87 -9.48 -10.39 -11.99
C PHE A 87 -9.82 -11.87 -12.11
N ASP A 88 -11.02 -12.27 -11.67
CA ASP A 88 -11.54 -13.61 -11.86
C ASP A 88 -11.77 -13.92 -13.34
N LYS A 89 -12.47 -13.03 -14.07
CA LYS A 89 -12.66 -13.15 -15.52
C LYS A 89 -11.33 -13.14 -16.27
N ARG A 90 -10.41 -12.24 -15.91
CA ARG A 90 -9.06 -12.21 -16.49
C ARG A 90 -8.33 -13.55 -16.28
N ARG A 91 -8.44 -14.15 -15.10
CA ARG A 91 -7.84 -15.45 -14.80
C ARG A 91 -8.45 -16.55 -15.67
N GLU A 92 -9.77 -16.57 -15.85
CA GLU A 92 -10.45 -17.54 -16.72
C GLU A 92 -9.97 -17.44 -18.17
N VAL A 93 -9.85 -16.23 -18.70
CA VAL A 93 -9.34 -15.99 -20.07
C VAL A 93 -7.86 -16.39 -20.20
N VAL A 94 -7.00 -15.92 -19.29
CA VAL A 94 -5.54 -16.20 -19.37
C VAL A 94 -5.23 -17.69 -19.20
N SER A 95 -6.03 -18.41 -18.40
CA SER A 95 -5.86 -19.85 -18.21
C SER A 95 -6.46 -20.70 -19.34
N GLY A 96 -7.19 -20.08 -20.28
CA GLY A 96 -7.93 -20.80 -21.33
C GLY A 96 -9.14 -21.59 -20.79
N ALA A 97 -9.62 -21.28 -19.59
CA ALA A 97 -10.81 -21.91 -19.02
C ALA A 97 -12.09 -21.45 -19.72
N VAL A 98 -12.07 -20.22 -20.27
CA VAL A 98 -13.14 -19.63 -21.08
C VAL A 98 -12.49 -18.94 -22.28
N GLU A 99 -13.02 -19.22 -23.47
CA GLU A 99 -12.67 -18.47 -24.69
C GLU A 99 -13.53 -17.20 -24.75
N PRO A 100 -12.92 -16.01 -24.92
CA PRO A 100 -13.66 -14.76 -25.10
C PRO A 100 -14.53 -14.79 -26.36
N THR A 101 -15.64 -14.09 -26.30
CA THR A 101 -16.48 -13.83 -27.49
C THR A 101 -15.88 -12.74 -28.38
N ASP A 102 -16.30 -12.69 -29.64
CA ASP A 102 -15.84 -11.67 -30.60
C ASP A 102 -16.15 -10.23 -30.10
N GLU A 103 -17.27 -10.04 -29.40
CA GLU A 103 -17.66 -8.76 -28.79
C GLU A 103 -16.74 -8.38 -27.62
N GLU A 104 -16.38 -9.33 -26.74
CA GLU A 104 -15.43 -9.10 -25.64
C GLU A 104 -14.00 -8.83 -26.14
N CYS A 105 -13.68 -9.24 -27.37
CA CYS A 105 -12.39 -8.97 -28.02
C CYS A 105 -12.33 -7.61 -28.72
N ASP A 106 -13.47 -6.92 -28.88
CA ASP A 106 -13.52 -5.63 -29.54
C ASP A 106 -13.02 -4.54 -28.58
N TRP A 107 -11.79 -4.08 -28.81
CA TRP A 107 -11.19 -3.00 -28.03
C TRP A 107 -11.55 -1.66 -28.65
N HIS A 108 -12.52 -0.97 -28.06
CA HIS A 108 -12.78 0.43 -28.36
C HIS A 108 -11.71 1.28 -27.65
N SER A 109 -10.79 1.89 -28.40
CA SER A 109 -9.70 2.67 -27.79
C SER A 109 -10.23 3.87 -27.00
N ASP A 110 -9.78 4.00 -25.75
CA ASP A 110 -9.65 5.10 -24.78
C ASP A 110 -10.49 6.39 -24.92
N ARG A 111 -10.90 6.84 -26.10
CA ARG A 111 -11.49 8.17 -26.29
C ARG A 111 -12.93 8.28 -25.79
N ASP A 112 -13.73 7.23 -25.94
CA ASP A 112 -15.13 7.24 -25.52
C ASP A 112 -15.25 6.99 -24.00
N ASP A 113 -14.45 6.06 -23.45
CA ASP A 113 -14.45 5.72 -22.02
C ASP A 113 -13.80 6.82 -21.15
N GLU A 114 -12.74 7.49 -21.64
CA GLU A 114 -12.14 8.63 -20.93
C GLU A 114 -13.11 9.83 -20.87
N GLU A 115 -13.88 10.06 -21.93
CA GLU A 115 -14.83 11.17 -22.01
C GLU A 115 -16.05 10.90 -21.09
N GLU A 116 -16.55 9.66 -21.04
CA GLU A 116 -17.59 9.26 -20.08
C GLU A 116 -17.13 9.41 -18.62
N LEU A 117 -15.94 8.88 -18.29
CA LEU A 117 -15.37 9.01 -16.95
C LEU A 117 -15.15 10.47 -16.55
N ALA A 118 -14.67 11.30 -17.49
CA ALA A 118 -14.49 12.73 -17.26
C ALA A 118 -15.83 13.46 -17.03
N GLU A 119 -16.90 13.07 -17.72
CA GLU A 119 -18.24 13.63 -17.52
C GLU A 119 -18.87 13.20 -16.19
N GLU A 120 -18.62 11.97 -15.72
CA GLU A 120 -19.06 11.53 -14.39
C GLU A 120 -18.35 12.29 -13.26
N LEU A 121 -17.04 12.48 -13.38
CA LEU A 121 -16.26 13.22 -12.38
C LEU A 121 -16.64 14.70 -12.29
N LYS A 122 -17.14 15.29 -13.39
CA LYS A 122 -17.67 16.67 -13.40
C LYS A 122 -19.03 16.80 -12.68
N LYS A 123 -19.75 15.70 -12.49
CA LYS A 123 -21.10 15.68 -11.87
C LYS A 123 -21.06 15.44 -10.35
N SER A 124 -19.96 14.91 -9.82
CA SER A 124 -19.72 14.67 -8.39
C SER A 124 -19.19 15.90 -7.65
#